data_AF-A0A940WHQ3-F1
#
_entry.id   AF-A0A940WHQ3-F1
#
_cell.length_a   1.000
_cell.length_b   1.000
_cell.length_c   1.000
_cell.angle_alpha   90.00
_cell.angle_beta   90.00
_cell.angle_gamma   90.00
#
_symmetry.space_group_name_H-M   'P 1'
#
loop_
_entity.id
_entity.type
_entity.pdbx_description
1 polymer ?
#
loop_
_entity_poly.entity_id
_entity_poly.type
_entity_poly.pdbx_seq_one_letter_code
_entity_poly.pdbx_strand_id
1 'polypeptide(L)'
;MGLRNVAKAAVVATAVAAAGVSLTAQPASAATTVDWYSAQGQFDNNPGNGAASWVWVYAGPNTSAAVEYQYYNGATGRVTANTWGAASANLGQDIWRIRVCVLRLVATSCSNWT
;
A
#
# COMPACT_ATOMS: atom_id res chain seq x y z
N MET A 1 46.02 -56.38 18.82
CA MET A 1 46.08 -55.19 17.94
C MET A 1 44.91 -55.26 16.98
N GLY A 2 43.97 -54.31 17.07
CA GLY A 2 42.82 -54.22 16.15
C GLY A 2 42.26 -52.81 16.18
N LEU A 3 42.55 -52.03 15.12
CA LEU A 3 42.02 -50.69 14.90
C LEU A 3 40.53 -50.77 14.54
N ARG A 4 39.67 -50.05 15.27
CA ARG A 4 38.28 -49.68 14.90
C ARG A 4 37.94 -48.41 15.67
N ASN A 5 37.36 -47.32 15.16
CA ASN A 5 36.93 -46.88 13.84
C ASN A 5 36.87 -45.34 13.95
N VAL A 6 37.51 -44.61 13.02
CA VAL A 6 37.32 -43.17 12.87
C VAL A 6 36.22 -42.98 11.84
N ALA A 7 35.07 -42.43 12.23
CA ALA A 7 34.04 -41.98 11.30
C ALA A 7 33.72 -40.51 11.60
N LYS A 8 34.45 -39.63 10.89
CA LYS A 8 34.16 -38.20 10.83
C LYS A 8 32.87 -38.01 10.03
N ALA A 9 31.85 -37.44 10.67
CA ALA A 9 30.61 -37.06 9.99
C ALA A 9 30.91 -35.94 8.99
N ALA A 10 30.69 -36.22 7.70
CA ALA A 10 30.76 -35.25 6.64
C ALA A 10 29.49 -34.38 6.67
N VAL A 11 29.63 -33.12 7.07
CA VAL A 11 28.57 -32.11 6.91
C VAL A 11 28.60 -31.67 5.45
N VAL A 12 27.61 -32.10 4.67
CA VAL A 12 27.39 -31.61 3.31
C VAL A 12 26.81 -30.20 3.42
N ALA A 13 27.64 -29.19 3.21
CA ALA A 13 27.21 -27.81 3.08
C ALA A 13 26.60 -27.61 1.68
N THR A 14 25.27 -27.61 1.58
CA THR A 14 24.57 -27.15 0.38
C THR A 14 24.60 -25.62 0.35
N ALA A 15 25.60 -25.06 -0.32
CA ALA A 15 25.61 -23.66 -0.72
C ALA A 15 24.51 -23.45 -1.78
N VAL A 16 23.36 -22.93 -1.37
CA VAL A 16 22.33 -22.47 -2.30
C VAL A 16 22.86 -21.21 -2.97
N ALA A 17 23.29 -21.33 -4.23
CA ALA A 17 23.61 -20.21 -5.08
C ALA A 17 22.31 -19.40 -5.31
N ALA A 18 22.15 -18.31 -4.57
CA ALA A 18 21.16 -17.29 -4.89
C ALA A 18 21.65 -16.57 -6.16
N ALA A 19 21.26 -17.10 -7.32
CA ALA A 19 21.45 -16.41 -8.59
C ALA A 19 20.72 -15.07 -8.50
N GLY A 20 21.50 -13.99 -8.58
CA GLY A 20 21.02 -12.62 -8.49
C GLY A 20 20.03 -12.31 -9.59
N VAL A 21 18.74 -12.37 -9.25
CA VAL A 21 17.76 -11.54 -9.92
C VAL A 21 17.86 -10.19 -9.22
N SER A 22 18.67 -9.30 -9.79
CA SER A 22 18.56 -7.88 -9.47
C SER A 22 17.15 -7.45 -9.89
N LEU A 23 16.17 -7.58 -8.99
CA LEU A 23 14.89 -6.90 -9.14
C LEU A 23 15.25 -5.42 -9.13
N THR A 24 15.36 -4.84 -10.32
CA THR A 24 15.37 -3.39 -10.50
C THR A 24 14.04 -2.90 -9.96
N ALA A 25 14.01 -2.54 -8.67
CA ALA A 25 12.87 -1.88 -8.08
C ALA A 25 12.60 -0.65 -8.96
N GLN A 26 11.40 -0.57 -9.54
CA GLN A 26 11.04 0.60 -10.33
C GLN A 26 11.18 1.84 -9.42
N PRO A 27 11.65 2.98 -9.94
CA PRO A 27 11.78 4.18 -9.12
C PRO A 27 10.40 4.50 -8.51
N ALA A 28 10.37 4.73 -7.20
CA ALA A 28 9.16 5.12 -6.50
C ALA A 28 8.61 6.41 -7.13
N SER A 29 7.34 6.42 -7.48
CA SER A 29 6.63 7.63 -7.86
C SER A 29 6.16 8.37 -6.61
N ALA A 30 6.07 9.69 -6.66
CA ALA A 30 5.53 10.45 -5.54
C ALA A 30 4.02 10.18 -5.42
N ALA A 31 3.56 9.88 -4.20
CA ALA A 31 2.13 9.73 -3.93
C ALA A 31 1.37 11.01 -4.29
N THR A 32 0.19 10.85 -4.87
CA THR A 32 -0.72 11.97 -5.13
C THR A 32 -1.53 12.24 -3.88
N THR A 33 -1.55 13.50 -3.43
CA THR A 33 -2.23 13.93 -2.21
C THR A 33 -3.37 14.89 -2.53
N VAL A 34 -4.50 14.71 -1.84
CA VAL A 34 -5.68 15.58 -1.92
C VAL A 34 -6.10 15.98 -0.51
N ASP A 35 -6.13 17.27 -0.24
CA ASP A 35 -6.61 17.83 1.02
C ASP A 35 -8.03 18.39 0.86
N TRP A 36 -8.93 18.06 1.79
CA TRP A 36 -10.32 18.52 1.75
C TRP A 36 -10.94 18.62 3.14
N TYR A 37 -11.33 19.84 3.56
CA TYR A 37 -12.00 20.11 4.84
C TYR A 37 -11.45 19.33 6.05
N SER A 38 -10.17 19.53 6.38
CA SER A 38 -9.46 18.84 7.48
C SER A 38 -9.32 17.32 7.30
N ALA A 39 -9.66 16.77 6.15
CA ALA A 39 -9.31 15.42 5.75
C ALA A 39 -8.22 15.44 4.67
N GLN A 40 -7.50 14.33 4.57
CA GLN A 40 -6.50 14.12 3.54
C GLN A 40 -6.66 12.72 2.96
N GLY A 41 -6.55 12.61 1.64
CA GLY A 41 -6.48 11.34 0.93
C GLY A 41 -5.20 11.28 0.12
N GLN A 42 -4.64 10.08 0.00
CA GLN A 42 -3.46 9.84 -0.80
C GLN A 42 -3.58 8.53 -1.57
N PHE A 43 -2.96 8.47 -2.74
CA PHE A 43 -2.74 7.21 -3.44
C PHE A 43 -1.37 7.18 -4.11
N ASP A 44 -0.87 5.97 -4.32
CA ASP A 44 0.37 5.71 -5.04
C ASP A 44 0.24 4.38 -5.79
N ASN A 45 0.50 4.42 -7.11
CA ASN A 45 0.47 3.23 -7.97
C ASN A 45 1.84 2.56 -8.12
N ASN A 46 2.91 3.20 -7.67
CA ASN A 46 4.26 2.67 -7.79
C ASN A 46 5.13 3.13 -6.61
N PRO A 47 4.95 2.51 -5.43
CA PRO A 47 5.73 2.83 -4.23
C PRO A 47 7.22 2.44 -4.32
N GLY A 48 7.66 1.86 -5.45
CA GLY A 48 9.07 1.60 -5.76
C GLY A 48 9.76 0.52 -4.91
N ASN A 49 8.97 -0.30 -4.22
CA ASN A 49 9.44 -1.49 -3.48
C ASN A 49 8.83 -2.79 -4.04
N GLY A 50 8.27 -2.74 -5.25
CA GLY A 50 7.52 -3.84 -5.85
C GLY A 50 6.17 -4.12 -5.18
N ALA A 51 5.71 -3.26 -4.26
CA ALA A 51 4.40 -3.40 -3.65
C ALA A 51 3.28 -2.95 -4.60
N ALA A 52 2.09 -3.45 -4.31
CA ALA A 52 0.88 -3.10 -5.02
C ALA A 52 0.48 -1.64 -4.73
N SER A 53 -0.32 -1.09 -5.64
CA SER A 53 -0.92 0.24 -5.52
C SER A 53 -1.70 0.36 -4.22
N TRP A 54 -1.61 1.50 -3.53
CA TRP A 54 -2.28 1.70 -2.25
C TRP A 54 -3.03 3.02 -2.22
N VAL A 55 -4.02 3.07 -1.34
CA VAL A 55 -4.79 4.26 -1.02
C VAL A 55 -4.88 4.45 0.48
N TRP A 56 -4.87 5.70 0.92
CA TRP A 56 -4.96 6.07 2.33
C TRP A 56 -5.88 7.27 2.50
N VAL A 57 -6.52 7.35 3.66
CA VAL A 57 -7.30 8.51 4.08
C VAL A 57 -7.08 8.77 5.56
N TYR A 58 -7.04 10.06 5.90
CA TYR A 58 -7.08 10.56 7.26
C TYR A 58 -8.25 11.51 7.43
N ALA A 59 -8.92 11.39 8.57
CA ALA A 59 -9.98 12.28 8.99
C ALA A 59 -9.52 13.13 10.17
N GLY A 60 -9.57 14.45 10.02
CA GLY A 60 -9.23 15.39 11.08
C GLY A 60 -10.33 15.55 12.14
N PRO A 61 -10.26 16.61 12.97
CA PRO A 61 -11.20 16.84 14.06
C PRO A 61 -12.66 16.89 13.60
N ASN A 62 -13.54 16.34 14.43
CA ASN A 62 -15.01 16.45 14.31
C ASN A 62 -15.61 15.99 12.99
N THR A 63 -14.88 15.19 12.21
CA THR A 63 -15.35 14.69 10.91
C THR A 63 -14.86 13.26 10.70
N SER A 64 -15.69 12.42 10.06
CA SER A 64 -15.18 11.21 9.42
C SER A 64 -14.86 11.53 7.97
N ALA A 65 -13.98 10.75 7.34
CA ALA A 65 -13.58 10.99 5.96
C ALA A 65 -13.54 9.69 5.19
N ALA A 66 -13.77 9.77 3.89
CA ALA A 66 -13.54 8.68 2.97
C ALA A 66 -12.74 9.16 1.78
N VAL A 67 -11.88 8.29 1.28
CA VAL A 67 -11.32 8.42 -0.07
C VAL A 67 -12.09 7.47 -0.97
N GLU A 68 -12.66 8.03 -2.02
CA GLU A 68 -13.22 7.25 -3.11
C GLU A 68 -12.21 7.23 -4.24
N TYR A 69 -12.01 6.07 -4.83
CA TYR A 69 -11.04 5.87 -5.89
C TYR A 69 -11.71 5.17 -7.07
N GLN A 70 -11.19 5.42 -8.26
CA GLN A 70 -11.61 4.78 -9.50
C GLN A 70 -10.39 4.18 -10.20
N TYR A 71 -10.51 2.95 -10.66
CA TYR A 71 -9.52 2.26 -11.47
C TYR A 71 -9.67 2.63 -12.96
N TYR A 72 -8.66 2.34 -13.78
CA TYR A 72 -8.70 2.60 -15.22
C TYR A 72 -9.79 1.83 -15.99
N ASN A 73 -10.28 0.72 -15.43
CA ASN A 73 -11.43 -0.02 -16.00
C ASN A 73 -12.80 0.60 -15.63
N GLY A 74 -12.80 1.72 -14.90
CA GLY A 74 -14.01 2.43 -14.46
C GLY A 74 -14.60 1.93 -13.15
N ALA A 75 -14.18 0.77 -12.62
CA ALA A 75 -14.64 0.29 -11.32
C ALA A 75 -14.16 1.21 -10.19
N THR A 76 -14.96 1.31 -9.14
CA THR A 76 -14.73 2.23 -8.03
C THR A 76 -14.64 1.48 -6.71
N GLY A 77 -13.95 2.08 -5.74
CA GLY A 77 -13.96 1.61 -4.36
C GLY A 77 -13.83 2.76 -3.37
N ARG A 78 -13.80 2.41 -2.08
CA ARG A 78 -13.84 3.38 -0.99
C ARG A 78 -13.09 2.88 0.23
N VAL A 79 -12.28 3.75 0.84
CA VAL A 79 -11.71 3.55 2.18
C VAL A 79 -12.24 4.67 3.07
N THR A 80 -12.63 4.33 4.31
CA THR A 80 -13.21 5.28 5.26
C THR A 80 -12.40 5.29 6.55
N ALA A 81 -12.12 6.47 7.07
CA ALA A 81 -11.56 6.71 8.38
C ALA A 81 -12.59 7.41 9.28
N ASN A 82 -12.67 6.96 10.53
CA ASN A 82 -13.44 7.64 11.56
C ASN A 82 -12.71 8.90 12.03
N THR A 83 -13.41 9.75 12.78
CA THR A 83 -12.85 10.97 13.37
C THR A 83 -11.53 10.74 14.09
N TRP A 84 -10.52 11.58 13.79
CA TRP A 84 -9.13 11.45 14.26
C TRP A 84 -8.40 10.17 13.82
N GLY A 85 -8.98 9.41 12.91
CA GLY A 85 -8.45 8.14 12.42
C GLY A 85 -7.81 8.26 11.05
N ALA A 86 -7.07 7.21 10.72
CA ALA A 86 -6.60 6.95 9.37
C ALA A 86 -6.95 5.52 8.96
N ALA A 87 -7.07 5.28 7.66
CA ALA A 87 -7.30 3.96 7.09
C ALA A 87 -6.60 3.86 5.74
N SER A 88 -6.15 2.66 5.39
CA SER A 88 -5.54 2.37 4.09
C SER A 88 -5.99 1.03 3.53
N ALA A 89 -5.80 0.86 2.23
CA ALA A 89 -5.96 -0.41 1.55
C ALA A 89 -4.86 -0.59 0.50
N ASN A 90 -4.32 -1.80 0.42
CA ASN A 90 -3.53 -2.25 -0.72
C ASN A 90 -4.50 -2.80 -1.78
N LEU A 91 -4.29 -2.41 -3.02
CA LEU A 91 -5.19 -2.67 -4.13
C LEU A 91 -4.47 -3.53 -5.16
N GLY A 92 -5.17 -4.50 -5.73
CA GLY A 92 -4.61 -5.34 -6.80
C GLY A 92 -4.56 -4.65 -8.17
N GLN A 93 -4.91 -3.36 -8.25
CA GLN A 93 -5.07 -2.61 -9.49
C GLN A 93 -4.69 -1.14 -9.30
N ASP A 94 -4.24 -0.52 -10.38
CA ASP A 94 -3.84 0.89 -10.40
C ASP A 94 -5.05 1.82 -10.40
N ILE A 95 -4.95 2.84 -9.55
CA ILE A 95 -5.93 3.91 -9.44
C ILE A 95 -5.72 4.90 -10.57
N TRP A 96 -6.81 5.28 -11.23
CA TRP A 96 -6.84 6.38 -12.20
C TRP A 96 -6.95 7.73 -11.49
N ARG A 97 -7.87 7.84 -10.54
CA ARG A 97 -8.17 9.09 -9.83
C ARG A 97 -8.83 8.83 -8.48
N ILE A 98 -8.70 9.81 -7.58
CA ILE A 98 -9.33 9.80 -6.25
C ILE A 98 -10.15 11.07 -6.01
N ARG A 99 -11.05 11.02 -5.03
CA ARG A 99 -11.61 12.20 -4.39
C ARG A 99 -11.75 11.95 -2.89
N VAL A 100 -11.67 13.02 -2.11
CA VAL A 100 -11.81 12.96 -0.65
C VAL A 100 -13.18 13.50 -0.27
N CYS A 101 -13.92 12.73 0.50
CA CYS A 101 -15.24 13.05 0.99
C CYS A 101 -15.22 13.19 2.50
N VAL A 102 -15.65 14.34 3.01
CA VAL A 102 -15.89 14.54 4.44
C VAL A 102 -17.33 14.15 4.75
N LEU A 103 -17.48 13.26 5.74
CA LEU A 103 -18.72 12.67 6.19
C LEU A 103 -19.12 13.35 7.51
N ARG A 104 -20.12 14.22 7.45
CA ARG A 104 -20.76 14.81 8.63
C ARG A 104 -22.13 14.16 8.82
N LEU A 105 -22.65 14.22 10.05
CA LEU A 105 -23.93 13.60 10.44
C LEU A 105 -25.09 13.89 9.48
N VAL A 106 -25.12 15.08 8.88
CA VAL A 106 -26.24 15.55 8.03
C VAL A 106 -25.83 15.87 6.59
N ALA A 107 -24.54 15.78 6.26
CA ALA A 107 -24.06 16.16 4.93
C ALA A 107 -22.74 15.47 4.59
N THR A 108 -22.63 15.04 3.35
CA THR A 108 -21.36 14.62 2.75
C THR A 108 -20.93 15.68 1.73
N SER A 109 -19.66 16.08 1.79
CA SER A 109 -19.06 16.99 0.82
C SER A 109 -17.77 16.40 0.30
N CYS A 110 -17.58 16.38 -1.01
CA CYS A 110 -16.42 15.78 -1.65
C CYS A 110 -15.63 16.81 -2.46
N SER A 111 -14.32 16.60 -2.54
CA SER A 111 -13.47 17.30 -3.49
C SER A 111 -13.88 16.93 -4.93
N ASN A 112 -13.35 17.69 -5.89
CA ASN A 112 -13.30 17.22 -7.27
C ASN A 112 -12.45 15.93 -7.36
N TRP A 113 -12.64 15.21 -8.46
CA TRP A 113 -11.78 14.10 -8.81
C TRP A 113 -10.40 14.64 -9.22
N THR A 114 -9.35 14.03 -8.67
CA THR A 114 -7.95 14.29 -8.98
C THR A 114 -7.29 13.01 -9.44
#